data_AF-A0A848WPS0-F1
#
_entry.id   AF-A0A848WPS0-F1
#
_cell.length_a   1.000
_cell.length_b   1.000
_cell.length_c   1.000
_cell.angle_alpha   90.00
_cell.angle_beta   90.00
_cell.angle_gamma   90.00
#
_symmetry.space_group_name_H-M   'P 1'
#
loop_
_entity.id
_entity.type
_entity.pdbx_description
1 polymer ?
#
loop_
_entity_poly.entity_id
_entity_poly.type
_entity_poly.pdbx_seq_one_letter_code
_entity_poly.pdbx_strand_id
1 'polypeptide(L)'
;MKFRLCFLARLICCYPLLIATGYSDHDPPPTLPPPTIPAGTGGLVGEVAGTAGHTVATATGSTDALLHNALARIGHLTGYQLDGLLTSLGPNDTFVFSPSVVKILEANSLPAPSAQRVGSFQGLTAATRDIGGRLMTLRTGAYLTGSRFARANEFVGDVTWIDDGTWIEIIAQADAIDLNIDDFGYAKTMDLRTYVGTLAVEYHPNRYQTFGVAGSWTETDAKLGRGLGDTQVTGAVYSVYGSWYDGPVYIDGLLAYGRMSHDIARTALNDHTAFADSESEALSAQINAGANFDCGKFVTGPIGQLEYTRSEIDPYTESGAGLFNIAVDQQQSSTLTSDLGWQIAFPVETACGFIAPHVKAGWKHQYLSNDDPVTATLVSFPANRLSAEPVELSQDYLVLGAGLVVKKAGCFDLLLDYEAEIAESYLLQAGTLSIRIPF
;
A
#
# COMPACT_ATOMS: atom_id res chain seq x y z
N MET A 1 -2.85 54.11 6.14
CA MET A 1 -1.69 53.22 5.98
C MET A 1 -2.08 52.10 5.03
N LYS A 2 -1.50 52.07 3.83
CA LYS A 2 -1.86 51.16 2.73
C LYS A 2 -1.11 49.83 2.91
N PHE A 3 -1.83 48.74 3.11
CA PHE A 3 -1.30 47.38 3.01
C PHE A 3 -0.99 47.07 1.54
N ARG A 4 0.27 46.76 1.23
CA ARG A 4 0.68 46.16 -0.04
C ARG A 4 0.68 44.64 0.14
N LEU A 5 -0.36 43.99 -0.39
CA LEU A 5 -0.35 42.56 -0.72
C LEU A 5 0.76 42.33 -1.77
N CYS A 6 1.83 41.66 -1.38
CA CYS A 6 2.89 41.24 -2.29
C CYS A 6 2.49 39.94 -3.00
N PHE A 7 2.09 40.07 -4.27
CA PHE A 7 2.67 39.32 -5.40
C PHE A 7 3.02 37.83 -5.18
N LEU A 8 2.01 36.97 -4.97
CA LEU A 8 2.16 35.52 -5.26
C LEU A 8 0.84 34.86 -5.72
N ALA A 9 0.05 35.57 -6.53
CA ALA A 9 -1.20 35.05 -7.12
C ALA A 9 -1.23 35.17 -8.67
N ARG A 10 -0.07 35.31 -9.32
CA ARG A 10 0.00 35.56 -10.77
C ARG A 10 0.90 34.62 -11.58
N LEU A 11 1.37 33.51 -11.00
CA LEU A 11 2.17 32.52 -11.74
C LEU A 11 1.47 31.18 -12.01
N ILE A 12 0.20 31.00 -11.63
CA ILE A 12 -0.54 29.74 -11.86
C ILE A 12 -1.52 29.83 -13.05
N CYS A 13 -1.64 30.97 -13.73
CA CYS A 13 -2.71 31.18 -14.74
C CYS A 13 -2.26 31.45 -16.19
N CYS A 14 -1.01 31.15 -16.55
CA CYS A 14 -0.54 31.35 -17.94
C CYS A 14 0.38 30.23 -18.42
N TYR A 15 -0.15 29.01 -18.58
CA TYR A 15 0.28 28.08 -19.62
C TYR A 15 -0.90 27.13 -19.93
N PRO A 16 -1.58 27.25 -21.07
CA PRO A 16 -2.44 26.17 -21.53
C PRO A 16 -1.52 25.04 -22.03
N LEU A 17 -1.56 23.90 -21.34
CA LEU A 17 -1.02 22.66 -21.85
C LEU A 17 -1.85 22.30 -23.09
N LEU A 18 -1.30 22.51 -24.29
CA LEU A 18 -1.82 21.98 -25.54
C LEU A 18 -1.73 20.45 -25.46
N ILE A 19 -2.84 19.78 -25.16
CA ILE A 19 -3.03 18.38 -25.52
C ILE A 19 -3.57 18.38 -26.95
N ALA A 20 -2.72 17.97 -27.88
CA ALA A 20 -3.10 17.79 -29.28
C ALA A 20 -4.17 16.70 -29.38
N THR A 21 -5.36 17.09 -29.83
CA THR A 21 -6.39 16.20 -30.36
C THR A 21 -5.94 15.71 -31.73
N GLY A 22 -5.22 14.58 -31.76
CA GLY A 22 -4.89 13.84 -32.97
C GLY A 22 -5.91 12.73 -33.22
N TYR A 23 -7.03 13.10 -33.83
CA TYR A 23 -7.98 12.17 -34.45
C TYR A 23 -7.32 11.63 -35.73
N SER A 24 -6.99 10.34 -35.76
CA SER A 24 -6.56 9.63 -36.97
C SER A 24 -7.57 8.53 -37.26
N ASP A 25 -8.30 8.69 -38.35
CA ASP A 25 -9.14 7.68 -38.96
C ASP A 25 -8.34 6.38 -39.17
N HIS A 26 -8.80 5.28 -38.57
CA HIS A 26 -8.41 3.94 -38.95
C HIS A 26 -9.62 3.26 -39.58
N ASP A 27 -9.50 2.94 -40.87
CA ASP A 27 -10.43 2.10 -41.62
C ASP A 27 -10.73 0.79 -40.86
N PRO A 28 -11.98 0.31 -40.84
CA PRO A 28 -12.30 -0.99 -40.25
C PRO A 28 -11.70 -2.13 -41.07
N PRO A 29 -11.18 -3.20 -40.43
CA PRO A 29 -10.65 -4.36 -41.15
C PRO A 29 -11.78 -5.12 -41.88
N PRO A 30 -11.48 -5.77 -43.02
CA PRO A 30 -12.48 -6.45 -43.83
C PRO A 30 -13.08 -7.65 -43.08
N THR A 31 -14.40 -7.80 -43.20
CA THR A 31 -15.17 -8.92 -42.67
C THR A 31 -14.81 -10.21 -43.41
N LEU A 32 -14.35 -11.21 -42.65
CA LEU A 32 -14.15 -12.56 -43.17
C LEU A 32 -15.51 -13.27 -43.33
N PRO A 33 -15.75 -13.99 -44.44
CA PRO A 33 -16.97 -14.77 -44.62
C PRO A 33 -16.97 -16.01 -43.69
N PRO A 34 -18.16 -16.52 -43.31
CA PRO A 34 -18.28 -17.64 -42.39
C PRO A 34 -17.70 -18.94 -43.00
N PRO A 35 -17.15 -19.84 -42.17
CA PRO A 35 -16.55 -21.09 -42.64
C PRO A 35 -17.62 -22.02 -43.24
N THR A 36 -17.33 -22.52 -44.44
CA THR A 36 -18.09 -23.56 -45.13
C THR A 36 -17.72 -24.93 -44.56
N ILE A 37 -18.71 -25.67 -44.07
CA ILE A 37 -18.57 -27.07 -43.64
C ILE A 37 -18.60 -27.96 -44.90
N PRO A 38 -17.60 -28.82 -45.15
CA PRO A 38 -17.71 -29.83 -46.20
C PRO A 38 -18.70 -30.92 -45.79
N ALA A 39 -19.68 -31.17 -46.66
CA ALA A 39 -20.56 -32.33 -46.57
C ALA A 39 -19.76 -33.62 -46.75
N GLY A 40 -19.77 -34.48 -45.72
CA GLY A 40 -19.20 -35.82 -45.73
C GLY A 40 -20.26 -36.86 -45.39
N THR A 41 -20.67 -37.58 -46.42
CA THR A 41 -21.62 -38.70 -46.52
C THR A 41 -21.45 -39.87 -45.55
N GLY A 42 -22.59 -40.49 -45.20
CA GLY A 42 -22.75 -41.87 -44.70
C GLY A 42 -23.22 -41.91 -43.24
N GLY A 43 -24.36 -42.46 -42.84
CA GLY A 43 -25.32 -43.37 -43.46
C GLY A 43 -26.06 -44.03 -42.28
N LEU A 44 -27.31 -43.65 -42.05
CA LEU A 44 -28.18 -44.26 -41.04
C LEU A 44 -28.91 -45.44 -41.66
N VAL A 45 -28.57 -46.68 -41.30
CA VAL A 45 -29.47 -47.85 -41.37
C VAL A 45 -29.05 -48.86 -40.30
N GLY A 46 -30.00 -49.30 -39.47
CA GLY A 46 -29.83 -50.48 -38.62
C GLY A 46 -30.72 -50.49 -37.39
N GLU A 47 -32.03 -50.68 -37.57
CA GLU A 47 -32.95 -51.01 -36.49
C GLU A 47 -33.02 -52.56 -36.33
N VAL A 48 -33.21 -52.99 -35.07
CA VAL A 48 -33.95 -54.17 -34.58
C VAL A 48 -33.16 -55.24 -33.78
N ALA A 49 -33.65 -55.38 -32.54
CA ALA A 49 -33.77 -56.53 -31.64
C ALA A 49 -32.66 -56.87 -30.63
N GLY A 50 -33.01 -56.74 -29.35
CA GLY A 50 -32.61 -57.73 -28.34
C GLY A 50 -32.25 -57.20 -26.95
N THR A 51 -33.26 -57.10 -26.07
CA THR A 51 -33.17 -57.35 -24.61
C THR A 51 -32.52 -56.29 -23.70
N ALA A 52 -33.39 -55.64 -22.92
CA ALA A 52 -33.19 -54.99 -21.61
C ALA A 52 -31.77 -54.51 -21.24
N GLY A 53 -31.52 -53.21 -21.43
CA GLY A 53 -30.38 -52.49 -20.87
C GLY A 53 -30.77 -51.04 -20.61
N HIS A 54 -30.50 -50.56 -19.40
CA HIS A 54 -30.79 -49.22 -18.92
C HIS A 54 -30.26 -48.13 -19.87
N THR A 55 -31.14 -47.20 -20.28
CA THR A 55 -30.75 -46.00 -21.02
C THR A 55 -30.11 -45.01 -20.05
N VAL A 56 -28.78 -44.95 -20.01
CA VAL A 56 -28.04 -43.84 -19.41
C VAL A 56 -27.73 -42.84 -20.52
N ALA A 57 -28.38 -41.68 -20.47
CA ALA A 57 -28.01 -40.55 -21.30
C ALA A 57 -26.70 -39.96 -20.76
N THR A 58 -25.59 -40.19 -21.48
CA THR A 58 -24.33 -39.50 -21.24
C THR A 58 -24.42 -38.09 -21.83
N ALA A 59 -24.51 -37.08 -20.96
CA ALA A 59 -24.27 -35.70 -21.33
C ALA A 59 -22.76 -35.42 -21.23
N THR A 60 -22.05 -35.57 -22.33
CA THR A 60 -20.64 -35.19 -22.47
C THR A 60 -20.60 -33.68 -22.78
N GLY A 61 -20.16 -32.83 -21.84
CA GLY A 61 -20.28 -31.38 -22.01
C GLY A 61 -19.37 -30.48 -21.15
N SER A 62 -18.16 -30.23 -21.66
CA SER A 62 -17.32 -29.00 -21.51
C SER A 62 -16.60 -28.64 -20.20
N THR A 63 -17.05 -29.02 -18.99
CA THR A 63 -16.33 -28.68 -17.75
C THR A 63 -15.15 -29.61 -17.48
N ASP A 64 -15.30 -30.89 -17.82
CA ASP A 64 -14.28 -31.92 -17.62
C ASP A 64 -13.04 -31.68 -18.47
N ALA A 65 -13.19 -31.33 -19.75
CA ALA A 65 -12.05 -31.13 -20.63
C ALA A 65 -11.20 -29.89 -20.24
N LEU A 66 -11.81 -28.86 -19.67
CA LEU A 66 -11.12 -27.64 -19.24
C LEU A 66 -10.36 -27.86 -17.92
N LEU A 67 -11.00 -28.52 -16.95
CA LEU A 67 -10.36 -28.89 -15.69
C LEU A 67 -9.26 -29.93 -15.92
N HIS A 68 -9.49 -30.90 -16.82
CA HIS A 68 -8.51 -31.91 -17.22
C HIS A 68 -7.29 -31.28 -17.90
N ASN A 69 -7.48 -30.36 -18.85
CA ASN A 69 -6.36 -29.67 -19.51
C ASN A 69 -5.61 -28.71 -18.57
N ALA A 70 -6.30 -28.05 -17.63
CA ALA A 70 -5.67 -27.19 -16.63
C ALA A 70 -4.86 -27.99 -15.60
N LEU A 71 -5.41 -29.09 -15.07
CA LEU A 71 -4.72 -29.96 -14.10
C LEU A 71 -3.56 -30.74 -14.74
N ALA A 72 -3.69 -31.15 -16.01
CA ALA A 72 -2.61 -31.81 -16.76
C ALA A 72 -1.41 -30.90 -17.04
N ARG A 73 -1.57 -29.57 -16.95
CA ARG A 73 -0.48 -28.60 -17.11
C ARG A 73 0.31 -28.34 -15.82
N ILE A 74 -0.24 -28.69 -14.64
CA ILE A 74 0.33 -28.28 -13.35
C ILE A 74 1.11 -29.39 -12.64
N GLY A 75 0.96 -30.63 -13.07
CA GLY A 75 1.84 -31.72 -12.63
C GLY A 75 1.90 -32.76 -13.72
N HIS A 76 3.04 -33.45 -13.85
CA HIS A 76 3.19 -34.64 -14.68
C HIS A 76 2.26 -35.80 -14.22
N LEU A 77 0.95 -35.58 -14.22
CA LEU A 77 -0.08 -36.57 -13.93
C LEU A 77 -0.47 -37.21 -15.26
N THR A 78 -0.21 -38.51 -15.39
CA THR A 78 -0.53 -39.26 -16.61
C THR A 78 -2.04 -39.37 -16.79
N GLY A 79 -2.53 -39.28 -18.03
CA GLY A 79 -3.97 -39.25 -18.38
C GLY A 79 -4.84 -40.33 -17.71
N TYR A 80 -4.27 -41.47 -17.32
CA TYR A 80 -4.96 -42.53 -16.56
C TYR A 80 -5.44 -42.11 -15.15
N GLN A 81 -4.76 -41.18 -14.47
CA GLN A 81 -5.18 -40.68 -13.15
C GLN A 81 -6.36 -39.70 -13.24
N LEU A 82 -6.61 -39.19 -14.44
CA LEU A 82 -7.57 -38.15 -14.74
C LEU A 82 -8.86 -38.75 -15.34
N ASP A 83 -8.75 -39.89 -16.05
CA ASP A 83 -9.87 -40.66 -16.62
C ASP A 83 -10.66 -41.43 -15.55
N GLY A 84 -10.01 -41.87 -14.47
CA GLY A 84 -10.66 -42.52 -13.33
C GLY A 84 -11.51 -41.58 -12.45
N LEU A 85 -11.37 -40.27 -12.62
CA LEU A 85 -12.08 -39.24 -11.85
C LEU A 85 -13.44 -38.88 -12.46
N LEU A 86 -13.67 -39.22 -13.73
CA LEU A 86 -14.75 -38.67 -14.55
C LEU A 86 -15.87 -39.66 -14.92
N THR A 87 -15.75 -40.95 -14.57
CA THR A 87 -16.74 -41.98 -14.98
C THR A 87 -17.85 -42.29 -13.96
N SER A 88 -18.07 -41.49 -12.93
CA SER A 88 -19.23 -41.70 -12.04
C SER A 88 -19.75 -40.40 -11.44
N LEU A 89 -20.56 -39.64 -12.19
CA LEU A 89 -21.20 -38.44 -11.67
C LEU A 89 -22.69 -38.40 -11.97
N GLY A 90 -23.48 -38.21 -10.91
CA GLY A 90 -24.88 -37.80 -10.96
C GLY A 90 -25.06 -36.32 -10.59
N PRO A 91 -26.27 -35.74 -10.74
CA PRO A 91 -26.51 -34.30 -10.68
C PRO A 91 -26.37 -33.62 -9.30
N ASN A 92 -26.14 -34.41 -8.23
CA ASN A 92 -26.17 -33.93 -6.84
C ASN A 92 -24.88 -34.23 -6.06
N ASP A 93 -23.81 -34.65 -6.74
CA ASP A 93 -22.58 -35.02 -6.07
C ASP A 93 -21.75 -33.78 -5.69
N THR A 94 -21.47 -33.61 -4.40
CA THR A 94 -20.50 -32.63 -3.89
C THR A 94 -19.10 -33.07 -4.29
N PHE A 95 -18.54 -32.42 -5.30
CA PHE A 95 -17.18 -32.68 -5.75
C PHE A 95 -16.16 -32.11 -4.77
N VAL A 96 -15.37 -32.99 -4.14
CA VAL A 96 -14.29 -32.62 -3.21
C VAL A 96 -12.95 -32.99 -3.85
N PHE A 97 -12.06 -32.01 -3.99
CA PHE A 97 -10.73 -32.19 -4.54
C PHE A 97 -9.84 -32.99 -3.59
N SER A 98 -8.90 -33.74 -4.17
CA SER A 98 -7.82 -34.35 -3.37
C SER A 98 -6.97 -33.26 -2.70
N PRO A 99 -6.33 -33.54 -1.56
CA PRO A 99 -5.47 -32.56 -0.88
C PRO A 99 -4.34 -31.99 -1.76
N SER A 100 -3.87 -32.76 -2.75
CA SER A 100 -2.83 -32.29 -3.67
C SER A 100 -3.35 -31.23 -4.65
N VAL A 101 -4.60 -31.39 -5.11
CA VAL A 101 -5.24 -30.40 -5.99
C VAL A 101 -5.61 -29.14 -5.20
N VAL A 102 -6.06 -29.28 -3.95
CA VAL A 102 -6.33 -28.14 -3.06
C VAL A 102 -5.07 -27.28 -2.88
N LYS A 103 -3.91 -27.89 -2.62
CA LYS A 103 -2.64 -27.15 -2.49
C LYS A 103 -2.24 -26.38 -3.76
N ILE A 104 -2.50 -26.95 -4.93
CA ILE A 104 -2.27 -26.27 -6.21
C ILE A 104 -3.17 -25.03 -6.35
N LEU A 105 -4.44 -25.17 -5.97
CA LEU A 105 -5.41 -24.08 -6.01
C LEU A 105 -5.05 -22.98 -5.01
N GLU A 106 -4.66 -23.34 -3.79
CA GLU A 106 -4.15 -22.40 -2.77
C GLU A 106 -2.94 -21.62 -3.29
N ALA A 107 -1.97 -22.31 -3.89
CA ALA A 107 -0.75 -21.71 -4.41
C ALA A 107 -0.97 -20.67 -5.52
N ASN A 108 -2.02 -20.82 -6.32
CA ASN A 108 -2.37 -19.87 -7.37
C ASN A 108 -3.36 -18.79 -6.92
N SER A 109 -4.31 -19.12 -6.06
CA SER A 109 -5.48 -18.27 -5.82
C SER A 109 -5.34 -17.34 -4.61
N LEU A 110 -4.56 -17.74 -3.60
CA LEU A 110 -4.44 -16.99 -2.33
C LEU A 110 -3.32 -15.93 -2.27
N PRO A 111 -2.33 -15.87 -3.17
CA PRO A 111 -1.34 -14.79 -3.15
C PRO A 111 -1.94 -13.38 -3.35
N ALA A 112 -2.91 -13.20 -4.24
CA ALA A 112 -3.54 -11.90 -4.50
C ALA A 112 -4.35 -11.38 -3.29
N PRO A 113 -5.23 -12.18 -2.68
CA PRO A 113 -5.84 -11.87 -1.39
C PRO A 113 -4.84 -11.48 -0.29
N SER A 114 -3.70 -12.19 -0.21
CA SER A 114 -2.65 -11.90 0.77
C SER A 114 -1.94 -10.57 0.51
N ALA A 115 -1.77 -10.19 -0.76
CA ALA A 115 -1.14 -8.93 -1.15
C ALA A 115 -1.98 -7.70 -0.78
N GLN A 116 -3.31 -7.81 -0.89
CA GLN A 116 -4.25 -6.74 -0.51
C GLN A 116 -4.05 -6.28 0.93
N ARG A 117 -3.84 -7.25 1.83
CA ARG A 117 -3.55 -6.98 3.24
C ARG A 117 -2.33 -6.08 3.41
N VAL A 118 -1.24 -6.43 2.75
CA VAL A 118 0.00 -5.63 2.81
C VAL A 118 -0.22 -4.25 2.21
N GLY A 119 -0.92 -4.15 1.07
CA GLY A 119 -1.26 -2.87 0.44
C GLY A 119 -2.08 -1.94 1.32
N SER A 120 -3.11 -2.45 2.01
CA SER A 120 -3.93 -1.67 2.96
C SER A 120 -3.11 -1.09 4.11
N PHE A 121 -2.21 -1.88 4.70
CA PHE A 121 -1.31 -1.37 5.75
C PHE A 121 -0.38 -0.30 5.22
N GLN A 122 0.23 -0.54 4.04
CA GLN A 122 1.17 0.41 3.47
C GLN A 122 0.51 1.77 3.20
N GLY A 123 -0.70 1.81 2.64
CA GLY A 123 -1.42 3.07 2.42
C GLY A 123 -1.63 3.87 3.71
N LEU A 124 -2.06 3.20 4.79
CA LEU A 124 -2.27 3.86 6.08
C LEU A 124 -0.95 4.30 6.73
N THR A 125 0.02 3.39 6.87
CA THR A 125 1.32 3.67 7.49
C THR A 125 2.08 4.75 6.72
N ALA A 126 1.95 4.80 5.39
CA ALA A 126 2.51 5.87 4.57
C ALA A 126 1.91 7.24 4.93
N ALA A 127 0.59 7.32 5.10
CA ALA A 127 -0.09 8.56 5.50
C ALA A 127 0.23 9.00 6.94
N THR A 128 0.64 8.07 7.81
CA THR A 128 0.99 8.35 9.22
C THR A 128 2.50 8.37 9.49
N ARG A 129 3.34 8.20 8.46
CA ARG A 129 4.80 8.09 8.59
C ARG A 129 5.45 9.33 9.19
N ASP A 130 4.88 10.50 8.93
CA ASP A 130 5.50 11.77 9.28
C ASP A 130 5.00 12.33 10.62
N ILE A 131 5.81 12.14 11.67
CA ILE A 131 5.86 13.02 12.85
C ILE A 131 7.32 13.33 13.21
N GLY A 132 8.24 12.36 13.07
CA GLY A 132 9.65 12.53 13.43
C GLY A 132 10.38 13.66 12.68
N GLY A 133 10.06 13.88 11.39
CA GLY A 133 10.61 14.99 10.60
C GLY A 133 10.09 16.36 11.04
N ARG A 134 8.87 16.39 11.62
CA ARG A 134 8.22 17.63 12.08
C ARG A 134 8.92 18.32 13.26
N LEU A 135 9.69 17.58 14.04
CA LEU A 135 10.25 18.03 15.32
C LEU A 135 11.63 18.69 15.21
N MET A 136 12.41 18.26 14.22
CA MET A 136 13.71 18.87 13.89
C MET A 136 13.52 20.35 13.52
N THR A 137 12.47 20.65 12.75
CA THR A 137 12.10 21.99 12.28
C THR A 137 11.72 22.92 13.44
N LEU A 138 10.96 22.43 14.43
CA LEU A 138 10.54 23.21 15.60
C LEU A 138 11.72 23.58 16.52
N ARG A 139 12.68 22.66 16.73
CA ARG A 139 13.78 22.86 17.69
C ARG A 139 15.01 23.52 17.11
N THR A 140 15.32 23.28 15.85
CA THR A 140 16.40 24.00 15.16
C THR A 140 16.05 25.48 15.01
N GLY A 141 14.76 25.79 14.79
CA GLY A 141 14.25 27.17 14.75
C GLY A 141 14.27 27.88 16.11
N ALA A 142 13.83 27.22 17.19
CA ALA A 142 13.73 27.83 18.52
C ALA A 142 15.09 28.11 19.20
N TYR A 143 16.12 27.32 18.93
CA TYR A 143 17.44 27.48 19.56
C TYR A 143 18.33 28.53 18.88
N LEU A 144 18.21 28.72 17.56
CA LEU A 144 19.01 29.71 16.81
C LEU A 144 18.59 31.16 17.14
N THR A 145 17.33 31.40 17.51
CA THR A 145 16.85 32.69 18.04
C THR A 145 17.30 32.95 19.48
N GLY A 146 17.61 31.91 20.25
CA GLY A 146 17.75 32.02 21.72
C GLY A 146 19.16 32.20 22.28
N SER A 147 20.24 31.76 21.62
CA SER A 147 21.51 31.64 22.36
C SER A 147 22.84 31.96 21.68
N ARG A 148 22.92 32.22 20.36
CA ARG A 148 24.23 32.58 19.74
C ARG A 148 24.24 33.66 18.65
N PHE A 149 23.10 34.11 18.13
CA PHE A 149 23.08 34.94 16.92
C PHE A 149 22.19 36.19 16.99
N ALA A 150 22.34 36.95 18.09
CA ALA A 150 21.84 38.33 18.19
C ALA A 150 22.41 39.30 17.12
N ARG A 151 23.34 38.87 16.25
CA ARG A 151 23.89 39.68 15.15
C ARG A 151 23.19 39.52 13.81
N ALA A 152 22.36 38.49 13.60
CA ALA A 152 21.54 38.39 12.39
C ALA A 152 20.34 39.36 12.43
N ASN A 153 19.91 39.76 13.63
CA ASN A 153 18.83 40.73 13.86
C ASN A 153 19.14 42.16 13.38
N GLU A 154 20.40 42.50 13.06
CA GLU A 154 20.75 43.85 12.57
C GLU A 154 20.62 44.00 11.04
N PHE A 155 20.58 42.91 10.27
CA PHE A 155 20.56 42.96 8.79
C PHE A 155 19.24 42.49 8.16
N VAL A 156 18.47 41.69 8.90
CA VAL A 156 17.16 41.16 8.47
C VAL A 156 16.23 41.42 9.64
N GLY A 157 15.43 42.49 9.55
CA GLY A 157 14.62 42.99 10.67
C GLY A 157 13.85 41.88 11.37
N ASP A 158 13.80 41.96 12.71
CA ASP A 158 13.06 41.12 13.66
C ASP A 158 12.43 39.86 13.05
N VAL A 159 13.23 38.80 12.97
CA VAL A 159 12.73 37.45 12.68
C VAL A 159 12.55 36.72 14.01
N THR A 160 11.70 37.26 14.87
CA THR A 160 11.14 36.55 16.02
C THR A 160 9.74 36.07 15.64
N TRP A 161 9.64 34.88 15.05
CA TRP A 161 8.34 34.24 14.79
C TRP A 161 7.92 33.26 15.90
N ILE A 162 8.76 33.08 16.92
CA ILE A 162 8.43 32.28 18.10
C ILE A 162 8.21 33.27 19.24
N ASP A 163 7.13 34.02 19.15
CA ASP A 163 6.56 34.68 20.32
C ASP A 163 5.94 33.59 21.22
N ASP A 164 5.78 33.87 22.51
CA ASP A 164 4.95 33.08 23.43
C ASP A 164 3.45 33.05 23.05
N GLY A 165 3.14 33.41 21.81
CA GLY A 165 1.81 33.52 21.25
C GLY A 165 1.30 32.24 20.61
N THR A 166 0.09 32.34 20.12
CA THR A 166 -0.60 31.29 19.39
C THR A 166 -0.43 31.50 17.89
N TRP A 167 -0.09 30.44 17.15
CA TRP A 167 -0.02 30.49 15.69
C TRP A 167 -0.61 29.24 15.05
N ILE A 168 -0.82 29.31 13.73
CA ILE A 168 -1.31 28.21 12.92
C ILE A 168 -0.28 27.89 11.84
N GLU A 169 -0.10 26.63 11.52
CA GLU A 169 0.73 26.18 10.40
C GLU A 169 -0.12 25.35 9.43
N ILE A 170 0.05 25.58 8.13
CA ILE A 170 -0.50 24.71 7.09
C ILE A 170 0.64 23.92 6.49
N ILE A 171 0.42 22.61 6.35
CA ILE A 171 1.39 21.66 5.81
C ILE A 171 0.82 21.03 4.55
N ALA A 172 1.64 20.98 3.51
CA ALA A 172 1.39 20.18 2.32
C ALA A 172 2.56 19.21 2.14
N GLN A 173 2.26 17.92 1.98
CA GLN A 173 3.26 16.86 1.92
C GLN A 173 2.95 15.89 0.78
N ALA A 174 4.00 15.36 0.17
CA ALA A 174 3.94 14.28 -0.80
C ALA A 174 4.97 13.21 -0.45
N ASP A 175 4.57 11.94 -0.56
CA ASP A 175 5.39 10.78 -0.28
C ASP A 175 5.36 9.82 -1.46
N ALA A 176 6.50 9.19 -1.73
CA ALA A 176 6.65 8.09 -2.68
C ALA A 176 7.39 6.95 -1.99
N ILE A 177 6.81 5.76 -2.02
CA ILE A 177 7.31 4.59 -1.30
C ILE A 177 7.39 3.40 -2.25
N ASP A 178 8.53 2.74 -2.29
CA ASP A 178 8.75 1.48 -2.98
C ASP A 178 9.05 0.40 -1.93
N LEU A 179 8.29 -0.70 -1.95
CA LEU A 179 8.50 -1.86 -1.08
C LEU A 179 8.68 -3.11 -1.94
N ASN A 180 9.81 -3.78 -1.79
CA ASN A 180 10.13 -5.03 -2.47
C ASN A 180 10.22 -6.15 -1.44
N ILE A 181 9.36 -7.16 -1.55
CA ILE A 181 9.38 -8.35 -0.70
C ILE A 181 9.96 -9.52 -1.51
N ASP A 182 11.05 -10.09 -1.00
CA ASP A 182 11.84 -11.12 -1.70
C ASP A 182 11.36 -12.55 -1.42
N ASP A 183 10.55 -12.74 -0.37
CA ASP A 183 9.87 -13.99 -0.04
C ASP A 183 8.40 -13.75 0.29
N PHE A 184 7.55 -13.89 -0.73
CA PHE A 184 6.09 -13.78 -0.62
C PHE A 184 5.39 -15.11 -0.91
N GLY A 185 5.85 -16.19 -0.25
CA GLY A 185 5.28 -17.51 -0.36
C GLY A 185 5.24 -18.01 -1.81
N TYR A 186 4.06 -18.42 -2.29
CA TYR A 186 3.92 -18.99 -3.63
C TYR A 186 4.17 -18.01 -4.79
N ALA A 187 3.94 -16.71 -4.57
CA ALA A 187 4.28 -15.67 -5.55
C ALA A 187 5.78 -15.43 -5.65
N LYS A 188 6.55 -15.91 -4.67
CA LYS A 188 7.98 -15.69 -4.48
C LYS A 188 8.33 -14.23 -4.19
N THR A 189 7.86 -13.28 -4.99
CA THR A 189 8.12 -11.85 -4.79
C THR A 189 6.84 -11.04 -4.80
N MET A 190 6.89 -9.85 -4.20
CA MET A 190 5.83 -8.86 -4.29
C MET A 190 6.43 -7.45 -4.29
N ASP A 191 6.04 -6.64 -5.27
CA ASP A 191 6.49 -5.26 -5.41
C ASP A 191 5.32 -4.31 -5.18
N LEU A 192 5.47 -3.35 -4.27
CA LEU A 192 4.48 -2.33 -3.97
C LEU A 192 5.06 -0.95 -4.25
N ARG A 193 4.24 -0.09 -4.85
CA ARG A 193 4.55 1.33 -5.04
C ARG A 193 3.39 2.15 -4.53
N THR A 194 3.66 3.02 -3.57
CA THR A 194 2.65 3.84 -2.91
C THR A 194 2.98 5.32 -3.09
N TYR A 195 1.99 6.09 -3.50
CA TYR A 195 2.04 7.54 -3.53
C TYR A 195 1.03 8.11 -2.53
N VAL A 196 1.46 9.12 -1.77
CA VAL A 196 0.60 9.80 -0.80
C VAL A 196 0.67 11.30 -1.00
N GLY A 197 -0.48 11.96 -0.98
CA GLY A 197 -0.58 13.41 -0.88
C GLY A 197 -1.34 13.79 0.38
N THR A 198 -0.76 14.68 1.21
CA THR A 198 -1.31 15.06 2.51
C THR A 198 -1.45 16.57 2.64
N LEU A 199 -2.58 17.01 3.21
CA LEU A 199 -2.78 18.38 3.68
C LEU A 199 -3.10 18.35 5.17
N ALA A 200 -2.43 19.21 5.94
CA ALA A 200 -2.64 19.32 7.37
C ALA A 200 -2.73 20.77 7.85
N VAL A 201 -3.42 20.96 8.97
CA VAL A 201 -3.46 22.22 9.72
C VAL A 201 -3.04 21.92 11.15
N GLU A 202 -2.06 22.66 11.63
CA GLU A 202 -1.55 22.59 13.00
C GLU A 202 -1.89 23.89 13.74
N TYR A 203 -2.32 23.73 14.99
CA TYR A 203 -2.60 24.78 15.94
C TYR A 203 -1.59 24.70 17.08
N HIS A 204 -0.86 25.78 17.29
CA HIS A 204 0.17 25.89 18.31
C HIS A 204 -0.29 26.92 19.35
N PRO A 205 -0.98 26.52 20.44
CA PRO A 205 -1.45 27.45 21.45
C PRO A 205 -0.32 28.17 22.18
N ASN A 206 0.85 27.52 22.25
CA ASN A 206 2.08 27.99 22.87
C ASN A 206 3.26 27.19 22.28
N ARG A 207 4.48 27.53 22.68
CA ARG A 207 5.72 26.89 22.21
C ARG A 207 5.95 25.42 22.64
N TYR A 208 5.10 24.87 23.49
CA TYR A 208 5.24 23.53 24.07
C TYR A 208 4.24 22.53 23.52
N GLN A 209 3.20 22.99 22.83
CA GLN A 209 2.07 22.14 22.45
C GLN A 209 1.71 22.37 21.00
N THR A 210 1.31 21.30 20.34
CA THR A 210 0.81 21.35 18.96
C THR A 210 -0.35 20.38 18.85
N PHE A 211 -1.40 20.79 18.15
CA PHE A 211 -2.54 19.93 17.83
C PHE A 211 -2.81 20.08 16.36
N GLY A 212 -2.95 18.96 15.65
CA GLY A 212 -3.16 18.99 14.22
C GLY A 212 -4.18 17.99 13.73
N VAL A 213 -4.69 18.28 12.56
CA VAL A 213 -5.56 17.41 11.77
C VAL A 213 -5.00 17.31 10.37
N ALA A 214 -5.06 16.13 9.76
CA ALA A 214 -4.65 15.95 8.37
C ALA A 214 -5.60 15.04 7.59
N GLY A 215 -5.67 15.29 6.30
CA GLY A 215 -6.29 14.41 5.32
C GLY A 215 -5.27 14.03 4.27
N SER A 216 -5.23 12.74 3.94
CA SER A 216 -4.30 12.16 2.97
C SER A 216 -5.05 11.35 1.93
N TRP A 217 -4.57 11.39 0.69
CA TRP A 217 -4.98 10.51 -0.39
C TRP A 217 -3.85 9.55 -0.68
N THR A 218 -4.17 8.27 -0.84
CA THR A 218 -3.21 7.17 -1.00
C THR A 218 -3.55 6.37 -2.25
N GLU A 219 -2.53 6.02 -3.02
CA GLU A 219 -2.65 5.16 -4.20
C GLU A 219 -1.50 4.16 -4.16
N THR A 220 -1.83 2.87 -4.19
CA THR A 220 -0.86 1.77 -4.08
C THR A 220 -1.06 0.76 -5.20
N ASP A 221 -0.01 0.54 -5.99
CA ASP A 221 0.08 -0.57 -6.94
C ASP A 221 0.80 -1.74 -6.26
N ALA A 222 0.15 -2.89 -6.13
CA ALA A 222 0.77 -4.14 -5.70
C ALA A 222 0.89 -5.11 -6.88
N LYS A 223 2.09 -5.63 -7.14
CA LYS A 223 2.37 -6.59 -8.23
C LYS A 223 2.97 -7.86 -7.67
N LEU A 224 2.38 -8.99 -8.03
CA LEU A 224 2.86 -10.30 -7.61
C LEU A 224 3.87 -10.88 -8.60
N GLY A 225 4.88 -11.54 -8.04
CA GLY A 225 5.82 -12.36 -8.78
C GLY A 225 5.13 -13.48 -9.57
N ARG A 226 5.86 -14.00 -10.57
CA ARG A 226 5.39 -15.06 -11.48
C ARG A 226 4.15 -14.71 -12.31
N GLY A 227 3.77 -13.43 -12.38
CA GLY A 227 2.59 -12.97 -13.14
C GLY A 227 1.27 -13.44 -12.53
N LEU A 228 1.25 -13.67 -11.21
CA LEU A 228 0.05 -14.16 -10.52
C LEU A 228 -1.03 -13.11 -10.36
N GLY A 229 -0.72 -11.81 -10.49
CA GLY A 229 -1.71 -10.75 -10.49
C GLY A 229 -1.16 -9.40 -10.09
N ASP A 230 -2.03 -8.41 -10.19
CA ASP A 230 -1.85 -7.06 -9.70
C ASP A 230 -3.09 -6.60 -8.94
N THR A 231 -2.90 -5.65 -8.03
CA THR A 231 -3.97 -5.06 -7.23
C THR A 231 -3.69 -3.58 -7.06
N GLN A 232 -4.69 -2.76 -7.32
CA GLN A 232 -4.63 -1.33 -7.07
C GLN A 232 -5.46 -1.00 -5.83
N VAL A 233 -4.87 -0.26 -4.90
CA VAL A 233 -5.51 0.14 -3.65
C VAL A 233 -5.52 1.66 -3.60
N THR A 234 -6.71 2.26 -3.57
CA THR A 234 -6.86 3.72 -3.53
C THR A 234 -7.72 4.10 -2.34
N GLY A 235 -7.36 5.16 -1.61
CA GLY A 235 -8.19 5.57 -0.49
C GLY A 235 -7.79 6.86 0.19
N ALA A 236 -8.61 7.23 1.16
CA ALA A 236 -8.46 8.43 1.96
C ALA A 236 -8.16 8.06 3.42
N VAL A 237 -7.21 8.79 4.02
CA VAL A 237 -6.82 8.65 5.42
C VAL A 237 -7.06 9.98 6.13
N TYR A 238 -7.66 9.92 7.31
CA TYR A 238 -7.89 11.06 8.19
C TYR A 238 -7.11 10.85 9.48
N SER A 239 -6.38 11.86 9.92
CA SER A 239 -5.61 11.78 11.16
C SER A 239 -5.81 12.99 12.05
N VAL A 240 -5.68 12.74 13.35
CA VAL A 240 -5.58 13.76 14.40
C VAL A 240 -4.34 13.45 15.21
N TYR A 241 -3.63 14.49 15.61
CA TYR A 241 -2.41 14.31 16.38
C TYR A 241 -2.19 15.47 17.35
N GLY A 242 -1.42 15.17 18.37
CA GLY A 242 -1.02 16.13 19.39
C GLY A 242 0.43 15.89 19.77
N SER A 243 1.12 16.96 20.11
CA SER A 243 2.49 16.91 20.58
C SER A 243 2.70 17.81 21.78
N TRP A 244 3.56 17.35 22.67
CA TRP A 244 4.06 18.09 23.80
C TRP A 244 5.59 18.06 23.87
N TYR A 245 6.17 19.22 24.14
CA TYR A 245 7.61 19.44 24.22
C TYR A 245 7.95 20.15 25.53
N ASP A 246 8.98 19.69 26.22
CA ASP A 246 9.57 20.42 27.34
C ASP A 246 11.08 20.25 27.37
N GLY A 247 11.80 21.37 27.25
CA GLY A 247 13.24 21.39 27.09
C GLY A 247 13.71 20.43 25.96
N PRO A 248 14.56 19.44 26.28
CA PRO A 248 15.03 18.49 25.28
C PRO A 248 14.03 17.38 24.99
N VAL A 249 12.99 17.13 25.80
CA VAL A 249 12.13 15.94 25.69
C VAL A 249 10.85 16.26 24.92
N TYR A 250 10.33 15.27 24.21
CA TYR A 250 9.04 15.36 23.53
C TYR A 250 8.25 14.07 23.60
N ILE A 251 6.94 14.19 23.43
CA ILE A 251 6.02 13.09 23.19
C ILE A 251 4.93 13.51 22.22
N ASP A 252 4.61 12.63 21.29
CA ASP A 252 3.58 12.80 20.29
C ASP A 252 2.58 11.65 20.37
N GLY A 253 1.32 11.93 20.10
CA GLY A 253 0.28 10.93 19.90
C GLY A 253 -0.45 11.20 18.59
N LEU A 254 -0.73 10.15 17.82
CA LEU A 254 -1.50 10.21 16.59
C LEU A 254 -2.53 9.09 16.54
N LEU A 255 -3.71 9.43 16.02
CA LEU A 255 -4.75 8.49 15.63
C LEU A 255 -5.09 8.74 14.17
N ALA A 256 -5.18 7.66 13.38
CA ALA A 256 -5.57 7.72 11.99
C ALA A 256 -6.60 6.65 11.65
N TYR A 257 -7.51 7.01 10.75
CA TYR A 257 -8.52 6.12 10.19
C TYR A 257 -8.50 6.24 8.67
N GLY A 258 -8.43 5.11 7.97
CA GLY A 258 -8.40 5.01 6.53
C GLY A 258 -9.56 4.19 5.97
N ARG A 259 -10.05 4.60 4.80
CA ARG A 259 -10.94 3.80 3.95
C ARG A 259 -10.34 3.70 2.56
N MET A 260 -10.25 2.47 2.05
CA MET A 260 -9.60 2.19 0.77
C MET A 260 -10.43 1.19 -0.05
N SER A 261 -10.49 1.40 -1.36
CA SER A 261 -11.04 0.47 -2.35
C SER A 261 -9.91 -0.34 -3.00
N HIS A 262 -10.21 -1.58 -3.36
CA HIS A 262 -9.31 -2.55 -3.96
C HIS A 262 -9.83 -2.96 -5.32
N ASP A 263 -9.07 -2.71 -6.37
CA ASP A 263 -9.33 -3.23 -7.72
C ASP A 263 -8.36 -4.40 -7.97
N ILE A 264 -8.90 -5.59 -8.19
CA ILE A 264 -8.14 -6.85 -8.09
C ILE A 264 -8.15 -7.56 -9.43
N ALA A 265 -6.97 -7.92 -9.93
CA ALA A 265 -6.80 -8.74 -11.12
C ALA A 265 -5.76 -9.84 -10.88
N ARG A 266 -6.19 -11.11 -10.82
CA ARG A 266 -5.26 -12.25 -10.71
C ARG A 266 -5.31 -13.17 -11.92
N THR A 267 -4.20 -13.82 -12.22
CA THR A 267 -4.12 -14.84 -13.26
C THR A 267 -4.49 -16.21 -12.66
N ALA A 268 -5.62 -16.75 -13.08
CA ALA A 268 -6.07 -18.08 -12.66
C ALA A 268 -5.34 -19.21 -13.41
N LEU A 269 -5.49 -20.46 -12.93
CA LEU A 269 -4.83 -21.65 -13.48
C LEU A 269 -5.13 -21.95 -14.96
N ASN A 270 -6.20 -21.38 -15.51
CA ASN A 270 -6.58 -21.48 -16.92
C ASN A 270 -6.07 -20.32 -17.78
N ASP A 271 -5.11 -19.54 -17.29
CA ASP A 271 -4.56 -18.35 -17.94
C ASP A 271 -5.60 -17.22 -18.18
N HIS A 272 -6.78 -17.31 -17.57
CA HIS A 272 -7.78 -16.23 -17.56
C HIS A 272 -7.57 -15.31 -16.37
N THR A 273 -7.94 -14.05 -16.52
CA THR A 273 -7.93 -13.09 -15.41
C THR A 273 -9.21 -13.22 -14.58
N ALA A 274 -9.05 -13.38 -13.27
CA ALA A 274 -10.12 -13.25 -12.30
C ALA A 274 -10.13 -11.82 -11.77
N PHE A 275 -11.29 -11.16 -11.86
CA PHE A 275 -11.50 -9.77 -11.44
C PHE A 275 -12.39 -9.71 -10.20
N ALA A 276 -12.10 -8.79 -9.30
CA ALA A 276 -12.94 -8.46 -8.16
C ALA A 276 -12.70 -7.01 -7.70
N ASP A 277 -13.69 -6.49 -6.98
CA ASP A 277 -13.60 -5.23 -6.24
C ASP A 277 -13.84 -5.54 -4.76
N SER A 278 -13.14 -4.84 -3.86
CA SER A 278 -13.37 -4.91 -2.41
C SER A 278 -13.15 -3.55 -1.73
N GLU A 279 -13.63 -3.42 -0.50
CA GLU A 279 -13.41 -2.27 0.36
C GLU A 279 -12.63 -2.68 1.60
N SER A 280 -11.94 -1.73 2.21
CA SER A 280 -11.22 -1.96 3.45
C SER A 280 -11.22 -0.74 4.34
N GLU A 281 -11.16 -0.99 5.63
CA GLU A 281 -10.99 0.03 6.65
C GLU A 281 -9.73 -0.28 7.47
N ALA A 282 -9.08 0.76 7.96
CA ALA A 282 -7.91 0.60 8.82
C ALA A 282 -7.82 1.70 9.88
N LEU A 283 -7.28 1.35 11.05
CA LEU A 283 -7.08 2.23 12.18
C LEU A 283 -5.62 2.11 12.63
N SER A 284 -4.93 3.24 12.81
CA SER A 284 -3.59 3.29 13.39
C SER A 284 -3.57 4.20 14.62
N ALA A 285 -2.86 3.75 15.65
CA ALA A 285 -2.56 4.51 16.84
C ALA A 285 -1.04 4.51 17.07
N GLN A 286 -0.46 5.69 17.19
CA GLN A 286 0.98 5.88 17.27
C GLN A 286 1.35 6.77 18.45
N ILE A 287 2.41 6.38 19.16
CA ILE A 287 3.05 7.20 20.19
C ILE A 287 4.52 7.33 19.81
N ASN A 288 5.01 8.57 19.76
CA ASN A 288 6.43 8.85 19.53
C ASN A 288 6.98 9.60 20.74
N ALA A 289 8.24 9.35 21.09
CA ALA A 289 8.93 10.08 22.14
C ALA A 289 10.40 10.20 21.82
N GLY A 290 11.06 11.21 22.38
CA GLY A 290 12.49 11.35 22.19
C GLY A 290 13.09 12.50 22.98
N ALA A 291 14.38 12.66 22.83
CA ALA A 291 15.11 13.78 23.41
C ALA A 291 16.11 14.37 22.41
N ASN A 292 16.20 15.69 22.31
CA ASN A 292 17.17 16.38 21.46
C ASN A 292 18.11 17.21 22.33
N PHE A 293 19.40 16.88 22.27
CA PHE A 293 20.47 17.56 22.99
C PHE A 293 21.23 18.47 22.03
N ASP A 294 21.30 19.75 22.36
CA ASP A 294 22.10 20.73 21.63
C ASP A 294 23.57 20.66 22.07
N CYS A 295 24.46 20.34 21.14
CA CYS A 295 25.90 20.26 21.33
C CYS A 295 26.63 21.45 20.68
N GLY A 296 25.91 22.51 20.32
CA GLY A 296 26.40 23.77 19.78
C GLY A 296 26.66 23.77 18.28
N LYS A 297 27.24 22.70 17.72
CA LYS A 297 27.43 22.54 16.26
C LYS A 297 26.45 21.57 15.63
N PHE A 298 25.80 20.75 16.44
CA PHE A 298 24.87 19.74 16.02
C PHE A 298 23.86 19.49 17.14
N VAL A 299 22.69 18.99 16.76
CA VAL A 299 21.64 18.55 17.67
C VAL A 299 21.51 17.05 17.51
N THR A 300 21.41 16.31 18.61
CA THR A 300 21.35 14.85 18.54
C THR A 300 20.55 14.25 19.68
N GLY A 301 20.01 13.05 19.50
CA GLY A 301 19.48 12.30 20.62
C GLY A 301 18.62 11.11 20.20
N PRO A 302 18.08 10.38 21.20
CA PRO A 302 17.31 9.18 20.98
C PRO A 302 15.90 9.51 20.49
N ILE A 303 15.37 8.61 19.68
CA ILE A 303 13.98 8.60 19.22
C ILE A 303 13.39 7.22 19.51
N GLY A 304 12.10 7.19 19.81
CA GLY A 304 11.35 5.97 20.00
C GLY A 304 9.93 6.12 19.48
N GLN A 305 9.40 5.04 18.92
CA GLN A 305 8.04 4.97 18.40
C GLN A 305 7.40 3.65 18.83
N LEU A 306 6.10 3.70 19.08
CA LEU A 306 5.23 2.54 19.22
C LEU A 306 4.03 2.76 18.31
N GLU A 307 3.75 1.79 17.44
CA GLU A 307 2.63 1.86 16.50
C GLU A 307 1.81 0.58 16.55
N TYR A 308 0.50 0.74 16.73
CA TYR A 308 -0.49 -0.33 16.59
C TYR A 308 -1.39 -0.03 15.41
N THR A 309 -1.52 -0.98 14.49
CA THR A 309 -2.38 -0.85 13.33
C THR A 309 -3.32 -2.04 13.24
N ARG A 310 -4.57 -1.81 12.87
CA ARG A 310 -5.55 -2.85 12.55
C ARG A 310 -6.20 -2.54 11.22
N SER A 311 -6.35 -3.55 10.37
CA SER A 311 -7.06 -3.44 9.10
C SER A 311 -8.05 -4.59 8.92
N GLU A 312 -9.15 -4.28 8.23
CA GLU A 312 -10.21 -5.20 7.86
C GLU A 312 -10.52 -4.99 6.37
N ILE A 313 -10.49 -6.07 5.59
CA ILE A 313 -10.84 -6.08 4.16
C ILE A 313 -12.11 -6.90 4.01
N ASP A 314 -13.09 -6.34 3.31
CA ASP A 314 -14.39 -6.95 3.10
C ASP A 314 -14.30 -8.22 2.23
N PRO A 315 -15.19 -9.21 2.46
CA PRO A 315 -15.26 -10.38 1.61
C PRO A 315 -15.71 -10.00 0.19
N TYR A 316 -15.21 -10.73 -0.80
CA TYR A 316 -15.57 -10.49 -2.20
C TYR A 316 -15.64 -11.80 -2.99
N THR A 317 -16.20 -11.75 -4.19
CA THR A 317 -16.28 -12.90 -5.09
C THR A 317 -15.74 -12.52 -6.46
N GLU A 318 -14.80 -13.33 -6.95
CA GLU A 318 -14.19 -13.12 -8.26
C GLU A 318 -15.11 -13.50 -9.41
N SER A 319 -14.85 -12.88 -10.57
CA SER A 319 -15.49 -13.19 -11.84
C SER A 319 -14.45 -13.28 -12.98
N GLY A 320 -14.83 -13.79 -14.15
CA GLY A 320 -13.95 -13.84 -15.33
C GLY A 320 -13.12 -15.12 -15.52
N ALA A 321 -12.75 -15.82 -14.45
CA ALA A 321 -11.93 -17.05 -14.52
C ALA A 321 -12.73 -18.38 -14.54
N GLY A 322 -14.07 -18.31 -14.58
CA GLY A 322 -14.94 -19.48 -14.71
C GLY A 322 -14.87 -20.41 -13.49
N LEU A 323 -14.48 -21.67 -13.71
CA LEU A 323 -14.39 -22.68 -12.65
C LEU A 323 -13.36 -22.35 -11.56
N PHE A 324 -12.44 -21.43 -11.85
CA PHE A 324 -11.37 -21.03 -10.94
C PHE A 324 -11.66 -19.74 -10.18
N ASN A 325 -12.86 -19.14 -10.33
CA ASN A 325 -13.28 -18.04 -9.48
C ASN A 325 -13.34 -18.48 -8.02
N ILE A 326 -12.81 -17.65 -7.12
CA ILE A 326 -12.92 -17.85 -5.68
C ILE A 326 -13.80 -16.77 -5.03
N ALA A 327 -14.49 -17.16 -3.95
CA ALA A 327 -15.09 -16.25 -2.99
C ALA A 327 -14.13 -16.16 -1.79
N VAL A 328 -13.58 -14.97 -1.57
CA VAL A 328 -12.61 -14.69 -0.51
C VAL A 328 -13.38 -14.23 0.73
N ASP A 329 -13.09 -14.84 1.86
CA ASP A 329 -13.70 -14.45 3.13
C ASP A 329 -13.09 -13.13 3.63
N GLN A 330 -13.74 -12.53 4.63
CA GLN A 330 -13.24 -11.32 5.27
C GLN A 330 -11.83 -11.54 5.82
N GLN A 331 -10.95 -10.57 5.65
CA GLN A 331 -9.59 -10.62 6.18
C GLN A 331 -9.40 -9.60 7.28
N GLN A 332 -8.89 -10.02 8.44
CA GLN A 332 -8.48 -9.13 9.51
C GLN A 332 -7.00 -9.30 9.82
N SER A 333 -6.35 -8.19 10.14
CA SER A 333 -4.97 -8.19 10.55
C SER A 333 -4.69 -7.08 11.56
N SER A 334 -3.73 -7.34 12.45
CA SER A 334 -3.22 -6.35 13.37
C SER A 334 -1.72 -6.48 13.58
N THR A 335 -1.04 -5.33 13.63
CA THR A 335 0.39 -5.23 13.85
C THR A 335 0.68 -4.36 15.07
N LEU A 336 1.74 -4.71 15.80
CA LEU A 336 2.31 -3.87 16.86
C LEU A 336 3.82 -3.80 16.63
N THR A 337 4.33 -2.60 16.39
CA THR A 337 5.75 -2.36 16.15
C THR A 337 6.32 -1.33 17.12
N SER A 338 7.61 -1.45 17.45
CA SER A 338 8.37 -0.37 18.05
C SER A 338 9.60 -0.02 17.23
N ASP A 339 9.94 1.25 17.15
CA ASP A 339 11.23 1.74 16.68
C ASP A 339 12.02 2.32 17.87
N LEU A 340 13.30 1.98 17.97
CA LEU A 340 14.25 2.67 18.83
C LEU A 340 15.44 3.10 17.98
N GLY A 341 15.70 4.40 17.96
CA GLY A 341 16.75 4.96 17.14
C GLY A 341 17.47 6.14 17.76
N TRP A 342 18.34 6.72 16.94
CA TRP A 342 19.12 7.89 17.24
C TRP A 342 19.19 8.79 16.02
N GLN A 343 19.10 10.09 16.24
CA GLN A 343 19.16 11.10 15.18
C GLN A 343 20.23 12.15 15.46
N ILE A 344 20.75 12.75 14.40
CA ILE A 344 21.68 13.88 14.45
C ILE A 344 21.39 14.85 13.30
N ALA A 345 21.42 16.14 13.60
CA ALA A 345 21.24 17.24 12.65
C ALA A 345 22.37 18.27 12.79
N PHE A 346 22.76 18.86 11.67
CA PHE A 346 23.84 19.84 11.58
C PHE A 346 23.30 21.18 11.07
N PRO A 347 22.78 22.05 11.96
CA PRO A 347 22.29 23.35 11.53
C PRO A 347 23.42 24.25 11.02
N VAL A 348 23.22 24.79 9.83
CA VAL A 348 24.14 25.74 9.18
C VAL A 348 23.35 26.98 8.81
N GLU A 349 23.81 28.12 9.31
CA GLU A 349 23.23 29.42 8.97
C GLU A 349 23.56 29.82 7.54
N THR A 350 22.61 30.49 6.91
CA THR A 350 22.75 31.04 5.56
C THR A 350 22.29 32.50 5.57
N ALA A 351 22.58 33.24 4.50
CA ALA A 351 22.17 34.64 4.38
C ALA A 351 20.64 34.86 4.38
N CYS A 352 19.83 33.80 4.23
CA CYS A 352 18.38 33.89 4.06
C CYS A 352 17.58 33.03 5.08
N GLY A 353 18.25 32.43 6.06
CA GLY A 353 17.66 31.46 7.00
C GLY A 353 18.68 30.40 7.42
N PHE A 354 18.26 29.15 7.56
CA PHE A 354 19.19 28.04 7.85
C PHE A 354 18.85 26.79 7.05
N ILE A 355 19.88 25.94 6.92
CA ILE A 355 19.74 24.57 6.44
C ILE A 355 20.17 23.61 7.54
N ALA A 356 19.48 22.49 7.68
CA ALA A 356 19.80 21.47 8.67
C ALA A 356 19.73 20.08 8.02
N PRO A 357 20.82 19.64 7.37
CA PRO A 357 20.98 18.24 7.01
C PRO A 357 20.93 17.38 8.28
N HIS A 358 20.28 16.24 8.17
CA HIS A 358 20.16 15.31 9.28
C HIS A 358 20.23 13.86 8.81
N VAL A 359 20.57 12.98 9.73
CA VAL A 359 20.55 11.53 9.54
C VAL A 359 19.98 10.86 10.78
N LYS A 360 19.37 9.69 10.59
CA LYS A 360 18.88 8.83 11.66
C LYS A 360 19.21 7.37 11.38
N ALA A 361 19.35 6.61 12.45
CA ALA A 361 19.43 5.16 12.41
C ALA A 361 18.55 4.60 13.52
N GLY A 362 17.77 3.58 13.21
CA GLY A 362 16.82 2.96 14.12
C GLY A 362 16.81 1.45 13.98
N TRP A 363 16.35 0.79 15.03
CA TRP A 363 15.98 -0.61 15.02
C TRP A 363 14.48 -0.69 15.26
N LYS A 364 13.77 -1.27 14.30
CA LYS A 364 12.34 -1.53 14.40
C LYS A 364 12.13 -3.01 14.69
N HIS A 365 11.18 -3.30 15.57
CA HIS A 365 10.80 -4.65 15.98
C HIS A 365 9.28 -4.82 15.89
N GLN A 366 8.83 -5.94 15.33
CA GLN A 366 7.42 -6.34 15.23
C GLN A 366 7.08 -7.38 16.30
N TYR A 367 6.32 -6.95 17.31
CA TYR A 367 5.90 -7.82 18.42
C TYR A 367 4.67 -8.67 18.10
N LEU A 368 3.76 -8.12 17.31
CA LEU A 368 2.50 -8.76 16.96
C LEU A 368 2.35 -8.74 15.45
N SER A 369 2.15 -9.93 14.87
CA SER A 369 1.55 -10.14 13.55
C SER A 369 0.38 -11.09 13.80
N ASN A 370 -0.76 -10.55 14.24
CA ASN A 370 -1.95 -11.37 14.40
C ASN A 370 -2.75 -11.25 13.12
N ASP A 371 -2.40 -12.14 12.21
CA ASP A 371 -2.90 -12.23 10.87
C ASP A 371 -3.81 -13.45 10.77
N ASP A 372 -5.09 -13.22 10.48
CA ASP A 372 -5.98 -14.36 10.22
C ASP A 372 -5.54 -15.07 8.94
N PRO A 373 -5.61 -16.42 8.87
CA PRO A 373 -5.39 -17.14 7.63
C PRO A 373 -6.29 -16.61 6.53
N VAL A 374 -5.76 -16.54 5.32
CA VAL A 374 -6.56 -16.12 4.18
C VAL A 374 -7.37 -17.31 3.70
N THR A 375 -8.69 -17.25 3.86
CA THR A 375 -9.60 -18.32 3.46
C THR A 375 -10.43 -17.93 2.26
N ALA A 376 -10.65 -18.90 1.38
CA ALA A 376 -11.50 -18.73 0.22
C ALA A 376 -12.25 -20.03 -0.13
N THR A 377 -13.29 -19.92 -0.93
CA THR A 377 -14.07 -21.07 -1.43
C THR A 377 -14.18 -21.00 -2.95
N LEU A 378 -14.05 -22.13 -3.64
CA LEU A 378 -14.30 -22.16 -5.09
C LEU A 378 -15.77 -21.93 -5.40
N VAL A 379 -16.08 -20.93 -6.22
CA VAL A 379 -17.46 -20.54 -6.56
C VAL A 379 -18.19 -21.68 -7.26
N SER A 380 -17.52 -22.36 -8.20
CA SER A 380 -18.11 -23.48 -8.93
C SER A 380 -18.12 -24.81 -8.16
N PHE A 381 -17.34 -24.92 -7.07
CA PHE A 381 -17.25 -26.13 -6.26
C PHE A 381 -17.23 -25.81 -4.75
N PRO A 382 -18.37 -25.36 -4.16
CA PRO A 382 -18.39 -24.79 -2.81
C PRO A 382 -17.98 -25.72 -1.66
N ALA A 383 -17.89 -27.03 -1.91
CA ALA A 383 -17.36 -27.99 -0.94
C ALA A 383 -15.83 -27.90 -0.76
N ASN A 384 -15.15 -27.08 -1.56
CA ASN A 384 -13.69 -26.95 -1.56
C ASN A 384 -13.29 -25.58 -1.01
N ARG A 385 -12.81 -25.60 0.23
CA ARG A 385 -12.19 -24.45 0.88
C ARG A 385 -10.69 -24.47 0.66
N LEU A 386 -10.15 -23.29 0.47
CA LEU A 386 -8.73 -22.98 0.33
C LEU A 386 -8.32 -22.18 1.56
N SER A 387 -7.13 -22.45 2.09
CA SER A 387 -6.56 -21.69 3.19
C SER A 387 -5.07 -21.48 2.99
N ALA A 388 -4.60 -20.26 3.20
CA ALA A 388 -3.18 -19.96 3.25
C ALA A 388 -2.87 -19.27 4.57
N GLU A 389 -1.80 -19.75 5.21
CA GLU A 389 -1.23 -19.03 6.33
C GLU A 389 -0.64 -17.70 5.84
N PRO A 390 -0.71 -16.64 6.65
CA PRO A 390 -0.08 -15.37 6.34
C PRO A 390 1.41 -15.54 6.08
N VAL A 391 1.97 -14.71 5.20
CA VAL A 391 3.41 -14.68 4.97
C VAL A 391 4.09 -14.06 6.20
N GLU A 392 4.91 -14.84 6.90
CA GLU A 392 5.74 -14.33 7.99
C GLU A 392 6.86 -13.46 7.43
N LEU A 393 6.75 -12.15 7.62
CA LEU A 393 7.83 -11.22 7.34
C LEU A 393 8.85 -11.21 8.50
N SER A 394 10.07 -10.72 8.22
CA SER A 394 11.10 -10.50 9.24
C SER A 394 10.52 -9.73 10.42
N GLN A 395 10.97 -10.00 11.64
CA GLN A 395 10.49 -9.29 12.84
C GLN A 395 11.37 -8.10 13.23
N ASP A 396 12.62 -8.09 12.75
CA ASP A 396 13.61 -7.06 13.06
C ASP A 396 14.05 -6.35 11.78
N TYR A 397 14.13 -5.03 11.86
CA TYR A 397 14.44 -4.16 10.72
C TYR A 397 15.47 -3.11 11.11
N LEU A 398 16.38 -2.83 10.19
CA LEU A 398 17.26 -1.66 10.27
C LEU A 398 16.60 -0.49 9.53
N VAL A 399 16.40 0.63 10.23
CA VAL A 399 15.87 1.86 9.64
C VAL A 399 17.02 2.85 9.48
N LEU A 400 17.23 3.37 8.28
CA LEU A 400 18.21 4.42 8.00
C LEU A 400 17.50 5.58 7.32
N GLY A 401 17.71 6.79 7.82
CA GLY A 401 17.14 8.00 7.22
C GLY A 401 18.16 9.09 7.03
N ALA A 402 18.00 9.88 5.98
CA ALA A 402 18.76 11.09 5.72
C ALA A 402 17.84 12.15 5.12
N GLY A 403 18.04 13.39 5.51
CA GLY A 403 17.15 14.45 5.10
C GLY A 403 17.74 15.83 5.24
N LEU A 404 16.96 16.81 4.82
CA LEU A 404 17.32 18.21 4.78
C LEU A 404 16.12 19.06 5.14
N VAL A 405 16.28 19.87 6.19
CA VAL A 405 15.34 20.95 6.49
C VAL A 405 15.92 22.26 5.98
N VAL A 406 15.13 23.04 5.26
CA VAL A 406 15.45 24.39 4.83
C VAL A 406 14.40 25.33 5.40
N LYS A 407 14.83 26.22 6.29
CA LYS A 407 13.98 27.31 6.79
C LYS A 407 14.34 28.61 6.09
N LYS A 408 13.36 29.24 5.46
CA LYS A 408 13.51 30.57 4.89
C LYS A 408 12.73 31.57 5.73
N ALA A 409 13.41 32.60 6.25
CA ALA A 409 12.80 33.60 7.10
C ALA A 409 11.55 34.23 6.46
N GLY A 410 10.38 34.08 7.11
CA GLY A 410 9.12 34.71 6.74
C GLY A 410 8.48 34.24 5.42
N CYS A 411 8.76 33.02 4.94
CA CYS A 411 8.18 32.50 3.70
C CYS A 411 7.60 31.10 3.83
N PHE A 412 8.46 30.10 4.03
CA PHE A 412 8.07 28.70 4.13
C PHE A 412 9.23 27.89 4.72
N ASP A 413 8.89 26.76 5.31
CA ASP A 413 9.83 25.71 5.65
C ASP A 413 9.69 24.57 4.65
N LEU A 414 10.81 24.03 4.21
CA LEU A 414 10.88 22.88 3.32
C LEU A 414 11.57 21.74 4.04
N LEU A 415 11.01 20.55 3.94
CA LEU A 415 11.62 19.31 4.42
C LEU A 415 11.68 18.32 3.26
N LEU A 416 12.85 17.70 3.10
CA LEU A 416 13.11 16.64 2.15
C LEU A 416 13.74 15.48 2.91
N ASP A 417 13.06 14.35 2.97
CA ASP A 417 13.53 13.17 3.69
C ASP A 417 13.59 11.95 2.77
N TYR A 418 14.56 11.10 3.05
CA TYR A 418 14.68 9.78 2.46
C TYR A 418 14.90 8.76 3.57
N GLU A 419 14.16 7.66 3.56
CA GLU A 419 14.25 6.59 4.53
C GLU A 419 14.30 5.23 3.85
N ALA A 420 15.12 4.34 4.37
CA ALA A 420 15.18 2.95 3.97
C ALA A 420 14.93 2.05 5.19
N GLU A 421 14.05 1.07 5.05
CA GLU A 421 13.90 -0.03 5.99
C GLU A 421 14.43 -1.31 5.36
N ILE A 422 15.37 -1.93 6.04
CA ILE A 422 16.11 -3.08 5.54
C ILE A 422 15.82 -4.25 6.46
N ALA A 423 15.23 -5.30 5.88
CA ALA A 423 14.93 -6.56 6.52
C ALA A 423 15.62 -7.70 5.76
N GLU A 424 15.63 -8.91 6.33
CA GLU A 424 16.05 -10.09 5.55
C GLU A 424 15.07 -10.43 4.43
N SER A 425 13.77 -10.16 4.66
CA SER A 425 12.67 -10.53 3.76
C SER A 425 12.20 -9.42 2.82
N TYR A 426 12.57 -8.16 3.07
CA TYR A 426 12.15 -7.02 2.25
C TYR A 426 13.08 -5.81 2.33
N LEU A 427 12.97 -4.94 1.33
CA LEU A 427 13.54 -3.59 1.31
C LEU A 427 12.42 -2.58 1.07
N LEU A 428 12.28 -1.61 1.96
CA LEU A 428 11.40 -0.46 1.78
C LEU A 428 12.25 0.80 1.58
N GLN A 429 11.87 1.64 0.62
CA GLN A 429 12.47 2.95 0.38
C GLN A 429 11.36 3.99 0.32
N ALA A 430 11.49 5.08 1.05
CA ALA A 430 10.50 6.14 1.12
C ALA A 430 11.18 7.50 0.91
N GLY A 431 10.61 8.32 0.04
CA GLY A 431 10.97 9.72 -0.15
C GLY A 431 9.82 10.64 0.21
N THR A 432 10.10 11.68 0.99
CA THR A 432 9.11 12.64 1.48
C THR A 432 9.51 14.07 1.13
N LEU A 433 8.55 14.85 0.65
CA LEU A 433 8.67 16.29 0.45
C LEU A 433 7.55 16.99 1.22
N SER A 434 7.90 17.93 2.10
CA SER A 434 6.94 18.69 2.91
C SER A 434 7.22 20.18 2.83
N ILE A 435 6.17 20.98 2.65
CA ILE A 435 6.19 22.43 2.67
C ILE A 435 5.28 22.90 3.81
N ARG A 436 5.77 23.85 4.59
CA ARG A 436 5.05 24.40 5.74
C ARG A 436 5.00 25.91 5.68
N ILE A 437 3.85 26.44 6.01
CA ILE A 437 3.59 27.88 5.98
C ILE A 437 2.97 28.26 7.33
N PRO A 438 3.70 29.02 8.17
CA PRO A 438 3.15 29.56 9.41
C PRO A 438 2.35 30.86 9.16
N PHE A 439 1.32 31.10 9.97
CA PHE A 439 0.41 32.25 9.90
C PHE A 439 0.17 32.92 11.25
#